data_AF-A0A5C8ANV1-F1
#
_entry.id   AF-A0A5C8ANV1-F1
#
_cell.length_a   1.000
_cell.length_b   1.000
_cell.length_c   1.000
_cell.angle_alpha   90.00
_cell.angle_beta   90.00
_cell.angle_gamma   90.00
#
_symmetry.space_group_name_H-M   'P 1'
#
loop_
_entity.id
_entity.type
_entity.pdbx_description
1 polymer ?
#
loop_
_entity_poly.entity_id
_entity_poly.type
_entity_poly.pdbx_seq_one_letter_code
_entity_poly.pdbx_strand_id
1 'polypeptide(L)'
;SHVAFGWGDQGFFLNTPDWGDLKFSTAFDALFYRGKSAIHTVYQYEPVPDILCEKLEISNQQYADLVGYIRASFALSTDGKSRCIANRGYWEFDAFYEAHGKYSLFSTCNSWINGGLKAAKLPACLWTPLSVGILEKYD
;
A
#
# COMPACT_ATOMS: atom_id res chain seq x y z
N SER A 1 -12.56 -14.66 -4.77
CA SER A 1 -12.03 -13.40 -5.35
C SER A 1 -11.32 -12.64 -4.26
N HIS A 2 -10.15 -12.07 -4.55
CA HIS A 2 -9.33 -11.34 -3.59
C HIS A 2 -9.07 -9.92 -4.07
N VAL A 3 -8.69 -9.03 -3.16
CA VAL A 3 -8.33 -7.64 -3.46
C VAL A 3 -7.00 -7.33 -2.80
N ALA A 4 -6.03 -6.87 -3.60
CA ALA A 4 -4.78 -6.32 -3.10
C ALA A 4 -4.95 -4.83 -2.80
N PHE A 5 -4.25 -4.34 -1.78
CA PHE A 5 -4.18 -2.92 -1.42
C PHE A 5 -2.73 -2.47 -1.38
N GLY A 6 -2.42 -1.38 -2.06
CA GLY A 6 -1.13 -0.70 -1.98
C GLY A 6 -1.31 0.78 -1.67
N TRP A 7 -0.53 1.31 -0.73
CA TRP A 7 -0.48 2.75 -0.47
C TRP A 7 0.83 3.32 -1.00
N GLY A 8 0.75 4.46 -1.66
CA GLY A 8 1.92 5.09 -2.24
C GLY A 8 1.65 6.53 -2.62
N ASP A 9 2.62 7.14 -3.28
CA ASP A 9 2.46 8.48 -3.81
C ASP A 9 1.51 8.48 -4.99
N GLN A 10 0.57 9.43 -4.97
CA GLN A 10 -0.42 9.55 -6.02
C GLN A 10 0.21 9.91 -7.37
N GLY A 11 1.14 10.87 -7.41
CA GLY A 11 1.68 11.33 -8.69
C GLY A 11 2.54 10.26 -9.37
N PHE A 12 3.30 9.48 -8.59
CA PHE A 12 4.05 8.35 -9.11
C PHE A 12 3.14 7.23 -9.61
N PHE A 13 2.17 6.79 -8.80
CA PHE A 13 1.20 5.79 -9.24
C PHE A 13 0.47 6.17 -10.53
N LEU A 14 0.08 7.44 -10.67
CA LEU A 14 -0.73 7.83 -11.83
C LEU A 14 0.09 8.12 -13.10
N ASN A 15 1.42 8.25 -13.01
CA ASN A 15 2.27 8.67 -14.13
C ASN A 15 3.42 7.68 -14.44
N THR A 16 3.62 6.63 -13.65
CA THR A 16 4.70 5.64 -13.86
C THR A 16 4.15 4.21 -13.80
N PRO A 17 3.41 3.77 -14.85
CA PRO A 17 2.81 2.44 -14.88
C PRO A 17 3.82 1.31 -15.15
N ASP A 18 4.96 1.59 -15.81
CA ASP A 18 5.99 0.59 -16.10
C ASP A 18 7.15 0.67 -15.08
N TRP A 19 7.40 -0.42 -14.38
CA TRP A 19 8.50 -0.55 -13.41
C TRP A 19 9.87 -0.75 -14.09
N GLY A 20 9.89 -1.06 -15.40
CA GLY A 20 11.10 -1.14 -16.22
C GLY A 20 11.82 0.20 -16.35
N ASP A 21 11.08 1.31 -16.31
CA ASP A 21 11.60 2.69 -16.36
C ASP A 21 12.44 3.06 -15.12
N LEU A 22 12.41 2.24 -14.05
CA LEU A 22 13.17 2.45 -12.81
C LEU A 22 14.62 1.96 -12.88
N LYS A 23 14.98 1.10 -13.84
CA LYS A 23 16.26 0.37 -13.80
C LYS A 23 17.49 1.16 -14.28
N PHE A 24 17.32 2.34 -14.88
CA PHE A 24 18.44 3.21 -15.31
C PHE A 24 18.53 4.48 -14.43
N SER A 25 19.10 4.29 -13.23
CA SER A 25 19.56 5.26 -12.20
C SER A 25 19.15 6.75 -12.27
N THR A 26 18.49 7.24 -11.21
CA THR A 26 18.92 8.37 -10.35
C THR A 26 18.25 8.19 -8.99
N ALA A 27 18.97 8.19 -7.88
CA ALA A 27 18.36 7.88 -6.58
C ALA A 27 17.25 8.88 -6.24
N PHE A 28 16.01 8.44 -5.97
CA PHE A 28 15.05 9.28 -5.22
C PHE A 28 14.55 10.60 -5.85
N ASP A 29 14.86 10.95 -7.10
CA ASP A 29 15.14 12.32 -7.58
C ASP A 29 14.07 13.44 -7.52
N ALA A 30 12.92 13.22 -6.91
CA ALA A 30 12.08 14.30 -6.39
C ALA A 30 11.17 13.82 -5.25
N LEU A 31 11.54 12.76 -4.52
CA LEU A 31 10.83 12.22 -3.35
C LEU A 31 9.31 12.22 -3.49
N PHE A 32 8.79 11.72 -4.62
CA PHE A 32 7.36 11.57 -4.83
C PHE A 32 6.56 12.90 -4.86
N TYR A 33 5.48 12.95 -5.62
CA TYR A 33 4.86 14.19 -6.12
C TYR A 33 4.24 15.05 -4.99
N ARG A 34 5.00 15.99 -4.41
CA ARG A 34 4.57 17.09 -3.51
C ARG A 34 3.32 16.82 -2.63
N GLY A 35 3.29 15.65 -1.98
CA GLY A 35 2.53 15.46 -0.73
C GLY A 35 1.10 14.95 -0.83
N LYS A 36 0.70 14.24 -1.90
CA LYS A 36 -0.56 13.46 -1.90
C LYS A 36 -0.29 11.98 -2.09
N SER A 37 -0.92 11.17 -1.26
CA SER A 37 -0.90 9.71 -1.40
C SER A 37 -2.16 9.19 -2.07
N ALA A 38 -2.08 7.98 -2.59
CA ALA A 38 -3.20 7.23 -3.11
C ALA A 38 -3.15 5.79 -2.61
N ILE A 39 -4.33 5.16 -2.56
CA ILE A 39 -4.47 3.71 -2.41
C ILE A 39 -4.81 3.13 -3.76
N HIS A 40 -4.01 2.16 -4.18
CA HIS A 40 -4.24 1.30 -5.32
C HIS A 40 -4.93 0.03 -4.86
N THR A 41 -6.03 -0.34 -5.51
CA THR A 41 -6.71 -1.62 -5.26
C THR A 41 -6.78 -2.42 -6.54
N VAL A 42 -6.43 -3.71 -6.47
CA VAL A 42 -6.42 -4.61 -7.63
C VAL A 42 -7.24 -5.85 -7.30
N TYR A 43 -8.22 -6.20 -8.13
CA TYR A 43 -8.87 -7.50 -8.06
C TYR A 43 -7.93 -8.58 -8.59
N GLN A 44 -7.76 -9.64 -7.81
CA GLN A 44 -6.88 -10.74 -8.17
C GLN A 44 -7.47 -12.09 -7.79
N TYR A 45 -6.90 -13.14 -8.39
CA TYR A 45 -7.12 -14.52 -7.97
C TYR A 45 -6.52 -14.75 -6.58
N GLU A 46 -6.71 -15.96 -6.05
CA GLU A 46 -6.08 -16.35 -4.79
C GLU A 46 -4.56 -16.15 -4.85
N PRO A 47 -3.99 -15.33 -3.94
CA PRO A 47 -2.55 -15.19 -3.84
C PRO A 47 -1.94 -16.56 -3.53
N VAL A 48 -0.91 -16.94 -4.29
CA VAL A 48 -0.16 -18.17 -4.05
C VAL A 48 1.01 -17.81 -3.14
N PRO A 49 1.17 -18.46 -1.97
CA PRO A 49 2.30 -18.21 -1.10
C PRO A 49 3.63 -18.50 -1.78
N ASP A 50 4.58 -17.58 -1.64
CA ASP A 50 5.95 -17.70 -2.13
C ASP A 50 6.89 -16.79 -1.31
N ILE A 51 8.17 -16.72 -1.70
CA ILE A 51 9.20 -15.93 -1.01
C ILE A 51 8.91 -14.41 -0.91
N LEU A 52 7.91 -13.89 -1.62
CA LEU A 52 7.47 -12.50 -1.60
C LEU A 52 6.01 -12.35 -1.13
N CYS A 53 5.31 -13.46 -0.85
CA CYS A 53 3.90 -13.50 -0.52
C CYS A 53 3.65 -14.44 0.66
N GLU A 54 3.58 -13.88 1.85
CA GLU A 54 3.33 -14.65 3.08
C GLU A 54 1.85 -14.69 3.46
N LYS A 55 1.37 -15.88 3.87
CA LYS A 55 0.01 -16.06 4.40
C LYS A 55 0.02 -15.77 5.89
N LEU A 56 -0.80 -14.82 6.32
CA LEU A 56 -0.99 -14.51 7.74
C LEU A 56 -2.27 -15.14 8.28
N GLU A 57 -2.14 -15.97 9.31
CA GLU A 57 -3.28 -16.45 10.10
C GLU A 57 -3.44 -15.56 11.32
N ILE A 58 -4.54 -14.80 11.36
CA ILE A 58 -4.77 -13.77 12.37
C ILE A 58 -6.15 -13.93 13.00
N SER A 59 -6.28 -13.49 14.25
CA SER A 59 -7.57 -13.49 14.94
C SER A 59 -8.54 -12.47 14.34
N ASN A 60 -9.84 -12.65 14.60
CA ASN A 60 -10.88 -11.70 14.18
C ASN A 60 -10.61 -10.26 14.68
N GLN A 61 -10.04 -10.10 15.87
CA GLN A 61 -9.70 -8.78 16.40
C GLN A 61 -8.55 -8.14 15.62
N GLN A 62 -7.48 -8.88 15.34
CA GLN A 62 -6.34 -8.38 14.56
C GLN A 62 -6.76 -8.04 13.13
N TYR A 63 -7.66 -8.83 12.54
CA TYR A 63 -8.28 -8.52 11.25
C TYR A 63 -9.07 -7.21 11.32
N ALA A 64 -9.92 -7.02 12.32
CA ALA A 64 -10.69 -5.79 12.50
C ALA A 64 -9.77 -4.56 12.68
N ASP A 65 -8.69 -4.70 13.46
CA ASP A 65 -7.69 -3.66 13.66
C ASP A 65 -6.98 -3.30 12.34
N LEU A 66 -6.61 -4.30 11.53
CA LEU A 66 -6.01 -4.10 10.20
C LEU A 66 -6.97 -3.41 9.23
N VAL A 67 -8.24 -3.84 9.19
CA VAL A 67 -9.29 -3.19 8.39
C VAL A 67 -9.49 -1.74 8.82
N GLY A 68 -9.46 -1.46 10.14
CA GLY A 68 -9.53 -0.11 10.68
C GLY A 68 -8.38 0.77 10.19
N TYR A 69 -7.15 0.26 10.21
CA TYR A 69 -5.97 0.95 9.70
C TYR A 69 -6.05 1.24 8.20
N ILE A 70 -6.41 0.23 7.40
CA ILE A 70 -6.57 0.39 5.94
C ILE A 70 -7.66 1.42 5.64
N ARG A 71 -8.83 1.31 6.30
CA ARG A 71 -9.94 2.27 6.14
C ARG A 71 -9.56 3.69 6.51
N ALA A 72 -8.82 3.88 7.61
CA ALA A 72 -8.33 5.20 8.03
C ALA A 72 -7.29 5.79 7.07
N SER A 73 -6.71 4.98 6.20
CA SER A 73 -5.78 5.45 5.17
C SER A 73 -6.49 6.06 3.96
N PHE A 74 -7.78 5.76 3.73
CA PHE A 74 -8.55 6.37 2.64
C PHE A 74 -8.99 7.78 2.98
N ALA A 75 -8.92 8.70 2.01
CA ALA A 75 -9.65 9.96 2.10
C ALA A 75 -11.14 9.69 1.77
N LEU A 76 -12.00 9.93 2.75
CA LEU A 76 -13.44 9.70 2.63
C LEU A 76 -14.18 10.99 2.28
N SER A 77 -15.25 10.89 1.49
CA SER A 77 -16.22 11.96 1.25
C SER A 77 -17.11 12.17 2.48
N THR A 78 -17.92 13.24 2.47
CA THR A 78 -18.87 13.55 3.54
C THR A 78 -19.92 12.47 3.78
N ASP A 79 -20.22 11.64 2.78
CA ASP A 79 -21.09 10.46 2.89
C ASP A 79 -20.35 9.17 3.28
N GLY A 80 -19.06 9.27 3.64
CA GLY A 80 -18.25 8.17 4.17
C GLY A 80 -17.71 7.19 3.13
N LYS A 81 -17.81 7.52 1.84
CA LYS A 81 -17.28 6.69 0.74
C LYS A 81 -15.83 7.04 0.42
N SER A 82 -15.06 6.06 -0.05
CA SER A 82 -13.71 6.30 -0.56
C SER A 82 -13.77 7.16 -1.82
N ARG A 83 -12.87 8.14 -1.92
CA ARG A 83 -12.83 9.07 -3.06
C ARG A 83 -12.02 8.49 -4.21
N CYS A 84 -12.70 7.83 -5.14
CA CYS A 84 -12.10 7.25 -6.34
C CYS A 84 -11.52 8.33 -7.26
N ILE A 85 -10.32 8.10 -7.79
CA ILE A 85 -9.67 8.93 -8.79
C ILE A 85 -10.12 8.43 -10.16
N ALA A 86 -11.18 9.04 -10.69
CA ALA A 86 -11.82 8.60 -11.92
C ALA A 86 -10.87 8.55 -13.14
N ASN A 87 -11.15 7.62 -14.07
CA ASN A 87 -10.40 7.41 -15.31
C ASN A 87 -8.90 7.11 -15.08
N ARG A 88 -8.58 6.46 -13.97
CA ARG A 88 -7.24 5.98 -13.63
C ARG A 88 -7.29 4.53 -13.19
N GLY A 89 -6.25 3.79 -13.54
CA GLY A 89 -6.10 2.35 -13.36
C GLY A 89 -5.02 1.88 -14.32
N TYR A 90 -4.28 0.85 -13.96
CA TYR A 90 -3.36 0.18 -14.89
C TYR A 90 -4.11 -0.82 -15.78
N TRP A 91 -5.25 -1.34 -15.32
CA TRP A 91 -6.03 -2.38 -15.97
C TRP A 91 -7.55 -2.14 -15.81
N GLU A 92 -8.37 -3.06 -16.31
CA GLU A 92 -9.84 -2.99 -16.15
C GLU A 92 -10.33 -3.47 -14.78
N PHE A 93 -9.44 -4.06 -13.99
CA PHE A 93 -9.74 -4.72 -12.72
C PHE A 93 -9.02 -4.06 -11.52
N ASP A 94 -8.57 -2.82 -11.68
CA ASP A 94 -7.98 -2.02 -10.61
C ASP A 94 -8.56 -0.61 -10.53
N ALA A 95 -8.29 0.06 -9.42
CA ALA A 95 -8.74 1.43 -9.17
C ALA A 95 -7.80 2.15 -8.22
N PHE A 96 -7.75 3.48 -8.35
CA PHE A 96 -7.04 4.36 -7.43
C PHE A 96 -8.00 5.22 -6.61
N TYR A 97 -7.65 5.44 -5.35
CA TYR A 97 -8.40 6.28 -4.42
C TYR A 97 -7.49 7.31 -3.77
N GLU A 98 -8.01 8.50 -3.49
CA GLU A 98 -7.30 9.47 -2.65
C GLU A 98 -7.04 8.89 -1.26
N ALA A 99 -5.84 9.13 -0.73
CA ALA A 99 -5.44 8.63 0.58
C ALA A 99 -4.96 9.75 1.50
N HIS A 100 -4.96 9.47 2.80
CA HIS A 100 -4.33 10.31 3.81
C HIS A 100 -2.83 10.03 3.90
N GLY A 101 -2.11 11.03 4.42
CA GLY A 101 -0.65 11.01 4.57
C GLY A 101 0.08 11.67 3.40
N LYS A 102 1.40 11.80 3.57
CA LYS A 102 2.30 12.32 2.54
C LYS A 102 3.42 11.32 2.36
N TYR A 103 3.68 10.94 1.12
CA TYR A 103 4.83 10.10 0.83
C TYR A 103 6.11 10.85 1.17
N SER A 104 7.06 10.18 1.82
CA SER A 104 8.37 10.75 2.15
C SER A 104 9.40 9.64 2.35
N LEU A 105 10.67 10.01 2.61
CA LEU A 105 11.73 9.05 2.98
C LEU A 105 11.34 8.15 4.17
N PHE A 106 10.51 8.65 5.08
CA PHE A 106 10.07 7.94 6.28
C PHE A 106 8.67 7.34 6.17
N SER A 107 7.95 7.64 5.09
CA SER A 107 6.56 7.23 4.85
C SER A 107 6.45 6.66 3.44
N THR A 108 6.84 5.39 3.33
CA THR A 108 6.82 4.60 2.10
C THR A 108 5.71 3.56 2.12
N CYS A 109 5.49 2.86 1.00
CA CYS A 109 4.60 1.69 0.93
C CYS A 109 4.95 0.62 1.98
N ASN A 110 6.24 0.32 2.17
CA ASN A 110 6.68 -0.66 3.17
C ASN A 110 6.48 -0.15 4.60
N SER A 111 6.69 1.15 4.85
CA SER A 111 6.36 1.73 6.16
C SER A 111 4.86 1.69 6.45
N TRP A 112 4.00 1.82 5.42
CA TRP A 112 2.54 1.66 5.55
C TRP A 112 2.15 0.21 5.86
N ILE A 113 2.72 -0.78 5.16
CA ILE A 113 2.52 -2.21 5.48
C ILE A 113 2.94 -2.49 6.93
N ASN A 114 4.14 -2.07 7.31
CA ASN A 114 4.65 -2.22 8.68
C ASN A 114 3.76 -1.52 9.72
N GLY A 115 3.17 -0.38 9.38
CA GLY A 115 2.18 0.33 10.20
C GLY A 115 0.90 -0.47 10.40
N GLY A 116 0.38 -1.10 9.34
CA GLY A 116 -0.78 -1.98 9.40
C GLY A 116 -0.55 -3.20 10.28
N LEU A 117 0.62 -3.84 10.16
CA LEU A 117 1.02 -4.96 11.03
C LEU A 117 1.06 -4.54 12.50
N LYS A 118 1.65 -3.37 12.81
CA LYS A 118 1.67 -2.83 14.17
C LYS A 118 0.27 -2.52 14.70
N ALA A 119 -0.58 -1.91 13.88
CA ALA A 119 -1.97 -1.60 14.27
C ALA A 119 -2.73 -2.88 14.63
N ALA A 120 -2.49 -3.95 13.87
CA ALA A 120 -3.02 -5.29 14.11
C ALA A 120 -2.25 -6.11 15.17
N LYS A 121 -1.27 -5.52 15.86
CA LYS A 121 -0.45 -6.18 16.91
C LYS A 121 0.24 -7.45 16.40
N LEU A 122 0.65 -7.45 15.13
CA LEU A 122 1.40 -8.53 14.49
C LEU A 122 2.92 -8.24 14.54
N PRO A 123 3.77 -9.27 14.34
CA PRO A 123 5.22 -9.07 14.19
C PRO A 123 5.54 -8.00 13.15
N ALA A 124 6.37 -7.03 13.53
CA ALA A 124 6.66 -5.88 12.70
C ALA A 124 8.07 -5.34 13.01
N CYS A 125 8.65 -4.63 12.05
CA CYS A 125 9.91 -3.92 12.25
C CYS A 125 9.69 -2.66 13.09
N LEU A 126 10.75 -2.18 13.76
CA LEU A 126 10.73 -0.82 14.31
C LEU A 126 10.46 0.21 13.19
N TRP A 127 11.16 0.10 12.07
CA TRP A 127 10.90 0.83 10.83
C TRP A 127 11.67 0.19 9.66
N THR A 128 11.14 0.24 8.44
CA THR A 128 11.87 -0.17 7.23
C THR A 128 11.29 0.47 5.96
N PRO A 129 12.14 0.88 4.99
CA PRO A 129 11.70 1.25 3.66
C PRO A 129 11.74 0.06 2.69
N LEU A 130 12.27 -1.10 3.08
CA LEU A 130 12.44 -2.31 2.26
C LEU A 130 11.48 -3.43 2.69
N SER A 131 11.03 -4.24 1.73
CA SER A 131 10.12 -5.36 1.97
C SER A 131 10.77 -6.52 2.74
N VAL A 132 12.06 -6.79 2.50
CA VAL A 132 12.82 -7.87 3.15
C VAL A 132 12.69 -7.83 4.67
N GLY A 133 12.84 -6.65 5.28
CA GLY A 133 12.74 -6.52 6.74
C GLY A 133 11.37 -6.91 7.31
N ILE A 134 10.30 -6.79 6.52
CA ILE A 134 8.94 -7.21 6.90
C ILE A 134 8.79 -8.72 6.75
N LEU A 135 9.21 -9.27 5.61
CA LEU A 135 9.08 -10.71 5.29
C LEU A 135 9.86 -11.58 6.29
N GLU A 136 11.08 -11.16 6.67
CA GLU A 136 11.91 -11.83 7.70
C GLU A 136 11.24 -11.96 9.09
N LYS A 137 10.06 -11.34 9.32
CA LYS A 137 9.28 -11.53 10.55
C LYS A 137 8.36 -12.74 10.52
N TYR A 138 8.20 -13.37 9.36
CA TYR A 138 7.25 -14.43 9.11
C TYR A 138 7.87 -15.68 8.47
N ASP A 139 9.18 -15.64 8.17
CA ASP A 139 10.01 -16.80 7.83
C ASP A 139 10.25 -17.75 9.03
#